data_AF-A0A9D1SEU2-F1
#
_entry.id   AF-A0A9D1SEU2-F1
#
_cell.length_a   1.000
_cell.length_b   1.000
_cell.length_c   1.000
_cell.angle_alpha   90.00
_cell.angle_beta   90.00
_cell.angle_gamma   90.00
#
_symmetry.space_group_name_H-M   'P 1'
#
loop_
_entity.id
_entity.type
_entity.pdbx_description
1 polymer ?
#
loop_
_entity_poly.entity_id
_entity_poly.type
_entity_poly.pdbx_seq_one_letter_code
_entity_poly.pdbx_strand_id
1 'polypeptide(L)'
;MLELYDIIWRDKEVVGCLEYDTEKKQFHAYLRKGAKGNPRGLFGILRTDTEVDDRRVRAYFDDCVVPKTRQNIDDILKHIGLPYYDQWEIYKHNSGRNVSDYASIRFRGTSDRDGFFRPENEM
;
A
#
# COMPACT_ATOMS: atom_id res chain seq x y z
N MET A 1 13.13 -8.66 6.91
CA MET A 1 11.84 -9.39 6.87
C MET A 1 10.86 -8.62 5.98
N LEU A 2 10.02 -9.31 5.21
CA LEU A 2 8.97 -8.68 4.40
C LEU A 2 7.62 -8.82 5.09
N GLU A 3 6.85 -7.73 5.18
CA GLU A 3 5.42 -7.76 5.44
C GLU A 3 4.66 -7.68 4.11
N LEU A 4 3.69 -8.56 3.93
CA LEU A 4 2.96 -8.70 2.68
C LEU A 4 1.49 -8.37 2.89
N TYR A 5 0.94 -7.56 1.99
CA TYR A 5 -0.43 -7.11 2.00
C TYR A 5 -1.09 -7.41 0.65
N ASP A 6 -2.27 -8.03 0.67
CA ASP A 6 -3.13 -8.12 -0.50
C ASP A 6 -3.67 -6.72 -0.82
N ILE A 7 -3.60 -6.32 -2.10
CA ILE A 7 -4.30 -5.13 -2.59
C ILE A 7 -5.69 -5.58 -3.06
N ILE A 8 -6.74 -5.08 -2.43
CA ILE A 8 -8.13 -5.44 -2.67
C ILE A 8 -8.81 -4.33 -3.44
N TRP A 9 -9.39 -4.65 -4.60
CA TRP A 9 -10.18 -3.73 -5.40
C TRP A 9 -11.67 -3.92 -5.12
N ARG A 10 -12.37 -2.80 -4.87
CA ARG A 10 -13.80 -2.70 -4.58
C ARG A 10 -14.27 -3.66 -3.49
N ASP A 11 -13.42 -3.90 -2.49
CA ASP A 11 -13.65 -4.84 -1.38
C ASP A 11 -14.02 -6.27 -1.84
N LYS A 12 -13.60 -6.67 -3.05
CA LYS A 12 -14.01 -7.95 -3.68
C LYS A 12 -12.85 -8.79 -4.20
N GLU A 13 -11.95 -8.17 -4.96
CA GLU A 13 -10.95 -8.90 -5.75
C GLU A 13 -9.54 -8.56 -5.28
N VAL A 14 -8.70 -9.57 -5.05
CA VAL A 14 -7.27 -9.34 -4.83
C VAL A 14 -6.60 -9.12 -6.18
N VAL A 15 -6.13 -7.89 -6.41
CA VAL A 15 -5.57 -7.45 -7.70
C VAL A 15 -4.06 -7.31 -7.69
N GLY A 16 -3.43 -7.34 -6.52
CA GLY A 16 -2.01 -7.06 -6.39
C GLY A 16 -1.46 -7.37 -5.01
N CYS A 17 -0.20 -7.00 -4.80
CA CYS A 17 0.46 -7.08 -3.51
C CYS A 17 1.18 -5.77 -3.21
N LEU A 18 1.10 -5.32 -1.96
CA LEU A 18 1.98 -4.31 -1.38
C LEU A 18 2.93 -5.04 -0.42
N GLU A 19 4.22 -4.81 -0.60
CA GLU A 19 5.30 -5.37 0.17
C GLU A 19 5.99 -4.25 0.95
N TYR A 20 6.27 -4.51 2.23
CA TYR A 20 7.04 -3.63 3.09
C TYR A 20 8.26 -4.36 3.62
N ASP A 21 9.44 -3.88 3.22
CA ASP A 21 10.70 -4.31 3.78
C ASP A 21 10.97 -3.59 5.09
N THR A 22 10.79 -4.30 6.21
CA THR A 22 10.85 -3.72 7.55
C THR A 22 12.26 -3.26 7.95
N GLU A 23 13.30 -3.83 7.35
CA GLU A 23 14.70 -3.49 7.64
C GLU A 23 15.15 -2.26 6.85
N LYS A 24 14.89 -2.25 5.54
CA LYS A 24 15.22 -1.10 4.68
C LYS A 24 14.22 0.04 4.81
N LYS A 25 13.05 -0.23 5.40
CA LYS A 25 11.90 0.67 5.46
C LYS A 25 11.49 1.12 4.06
N GLN A 26 11.40 0.15 3.13
CA GLN A 26 11.09 0.42 1.73
C GLN A 26 9.84 -0.34 1.31
N PHE A 27 9.03 0.31 0.49
CA PHE A 27 7.85 -0.29 -0.10
C PHE A 27 8.08 -0.70 -1.55
N HIS A 28 7.35 -1.72 -1.96
CA HIS A 28 7.18 -2.11 -3.34
C HIS A 28 5.75 -2.60 -3.54
N ALA A 29 5.14 -2.36 -4.69
CA ALA A 29 3.82 -2.91 -4.98
C ALA A 29 3.70 -3.31 -6.43
N TYR A 30 2.92 -4.36 -6.69
CA TYR A 30 2.66 -4.85 -8.04
C TYR A 30 1.21 -5.27 -8.25
N LEU A 31 0.73 -5.14 -9.49
CA LEU A 31 -0.50 -5.77 -9.94
C LEU A 31 -0.23 -7.20 -10.38
N ARG A 32 -1.14 -8.12 -10.06
CA ARG A 32 -1.10 -9.49 -10.58
C ARG A 32 -1.42 -9.46 -12.07
N LYS A 33 -0.73 -10.31 -12.83
CA LYS A 33 -0.98 -10.50 -14.25
C LYS A 33 -2.45 -10.82 -14.52
N GLY A 34 -3.09 -10.04 -15.38
CA GLY A 34 -4.50 -10.24 -15.74
C GLY A 34 -5.52 -9.82 -14.68
N ALA A 35 -5.12 -9.06 -13.66
CA ALA A 35 -6.04 -8.44 -12.73
C ALA A 35 -7.07 -7.56 -13.46
N LYS A 36 -8.35 -7.69 -13.12
CA LYS A 36 -9.44 -6.92 -13.76
C LYS A 36 -9.62 -5.54 -13.13
N GLY A 37 -9.15 -5.35 -11.90
CA GLY A 37 -9.15 -4.08 -11.19
C GLY A 37 -7.80 -3.36 -11.24
N ASN A 38 -7.85 -2.03 -11.25
CA ASN A 38 -6.66 -1.19 -11.22
C ASN A 38 -6.86 -0.01 -10.25
N PRO A 39 -6.19 -0.02 -9.07
CA PRO A 39 -5.98 1.16 -8.23
C PRO A 39 -5.09 2.18 -8.96
N ARG A 40 -5.72 3.09 -9.71
CA ARG A 40 -5.06 4.06 -10.58
C ARG A 40 -4.27 5.12 -9.81
N GLY A 41 -4.71 5.43 -8.59
CA GLY A 41 -3.98 6.30 -7.66
C GLY A 41 -2.61 5.71 -7.32
N LEU A 42 -2.50 4.39 -7.22
CA LEU A 42 -1.24 3.69 -6.97
C LEU A 42 -0.46 3.39 -8.26
N PHE A 43 -1.08 2.70 -9.22
CA PHE A 43 -0.40 2.14 -10.41
C PHE A 43 -0.46 3.04 -11.66
N GLY A 44 -1.28 4.10 -11.64
CA GLY A 44 -1.51 4.98 -12.79
C GLY A 44 -2.61 4.48 -13.73
N ILE A 45 -2.99 5.32 -14.69
CA ILE A 45 -4.14 5.11 -15.58
C ILE A 45 -3.84 4.12 -16.72
N LEU A 46 -2.59 4.10 -17.19
CA LEU A 46 -2.22 3.48 -18.47
C LEU A 46 -1.63 2.07 -18.36
N ARG A 47 -1.48 1.52 -17.15
CA ARG A 47 -0.68 0.32 -16.98
C ARG A 47 -1.43 -0.79 -16.22
N THR A 48 -1.67 -1.89 -16.92
CA THR A 48 -2.04 -3.20 -16.38
C THR A 48 -0.76 -4.02 -16.31
N ASP A 49 -0.52 -4.73 -15.22
CA ASP A 49 0.74 -5.46 -14.94
C ASP A 49 1.93 -4.52 -14.64
N THR A 50 1.80 -3.74 -13.56
CA THR A 50 2.77 -2.70 -13.20
C THR A 50 3.28 -2.88 -11.81
N GLU A 51 4.59 -2.71 -11.69
CA GLU A 51 5.31 -2.57 -10.46
C GLU A 51 5.55 -1.08 -10.17
N VAL A 52 5.48 -0.71 -8.89
CA VAL A 52 5.76 0.64 -8.42
C VAL A 52 6.73 0.61 -7.25
N ASP A 53 7.62 1.60 -7.23
CA ASP A 53 8.67 1.74 -6.24
C ASP A 53 8.19 2.42 -4.95
N ASP A 54 9.08 2.47 -3.96
CA ASP A 54 8.84 3.09 -2.65
C ASP A 54 8.33 4.53 -2.77
N ARG A 55 8.91 5.32 -3.67
CA ARG A 55 8.53 6.73 -3.87
C ARG A 55 7.07 6.84 -4.32
N ARG A 56 6.67 6.01 -5.28
CA ARG A 56 5.29 6.03 -5.79
C ARG A 56 4.29 5.52 -4.75
N VAL A 57 4.64 4.47 -4.00
CA VAL A 57 3.80 3.96 -2.90
C VAL A 57 3.58 5.04 -1.84
N ARG A 58 4.65 5.73 -1.41
CA ARG A 58 4.55 6.81 -0.41
C ARG A 58 3.71 7.99 -0.89
N ALA A 59 3.88 8.38 -2.15
CA ALA A 59 3.04 9.43 -2.75
C ALA A 59 1.55 9.03 -2.74
N TYR A 60 1.24 7.74 -2.95
CA TYR A 60 -0.13 7.26 -2.82
C TYR A 60 -0.63 7.29 -1.38
N PHE A 61 0.23 7.02 -0.38
CA PHE A 61 -0.16 7.14 1.03
C PHE A 61 -0.54 8.57 1.39
N ASP A 62 0.16 9.59 0.86
CA ASP A 62 -0.19 11.01 1.07
C ASP A 62 -1.65 11.31 0.69
N ASP A 63 -2.16 10.68 -0.38
CA ASP A 63 -3.55 10.82 -0.83
C ASP A 63 -4.55 10.06 0.05
N CYS A 64 -4.09 9.11 0.87
CA CYS A 64 -4.92 8.20 1.66
C CYS A 64 -4.94 8.55 3.15
N VAL A 65 -4.03 9.38 3.63
CA VAL A 65 -3.90 9.73 5.05
C VAL A 65 -4.17 11.21 5.27
N VAL A 66 -4.59 11.55 6.50
CA VAL A 66 -4.67 12.95 6.89
C VAL A 66 -3.27 13.60 6.85
N PRO A 67 -3.10 14.81 6.29
CA PRO A 67 -1.80 15.48 6.26
C PRO A 67 -1.28 15.79 7.67
N LYS A 68 0.04 15.68 7.87
CA LYS A 68 0.69 16.04 9.14
C LYS A 68 0.43 17.48 9.59
N THR A 69 0.17 18.38 8.64
CA THR A 69 -0.10 19.81 8.89
C THR A 69 -1.57 20.10 9.21
N ARG A 70 -2.45 19.09 9.24
CA ARG A 70 -3.87 19.28 9.59
C ARG A 70 -3.99 19.83 11.01
N GLN A 71 -4.74 20.93 11.16
CA GLN A 71 -5.10 21.43 12.48
C GLN A 71 -5.81 20.32 13.29
N ASN A 72 -5.41 20.15 14.55
CA ASN A 72 -5.85 19.09 15.48
C ASN A 72 -5.39 17.67 15.12
N ILE A 73 -4.25 17.53 14.41
CA ILE A 73 -3.68 16.21 14.10
C ILE A 73 -3.40 15.40 15.38
N ASP A 74 -2.96 16.03 16.47
CA ASP A 74 -2.65 15.34 17.73
C ASP A 74 -3.90 14.68 18.35
N ASP A 75 -5.07 15.33 18.25
CA ASP A 75 -6.34 14.75 18.73
C ASP A 75 -6.76 13.55 17.88
N ILE A 76 -6.56 13.65 16.55
CA ILE A 76 -6.83 12.53 15.63
C ILE A 76 -5.93 11.34 15.99
N LEU A 77 -4.62 11.58 16.14
CA LEU A 77 -3.63 10.56 16.49
C LEU A 77 -3.99 9.90 17.83
N LYS A 78 -4.35 10.69 18.84
CA LYS A 78 -4.83 10.19 20.14
C LYS A 78 -6.06 9.31 20.00
N HIS A 79 -7.03 9.68 19.17
CA HIS A 79 -8.25 8.90 18.96
C HIS A 79 -7.99 7.55 18.29
N ILE A 80 -7.04 7.49 17.34
CA ILE A 80 -6.65 6.25 16.66
C ILE A 80 -5.55 5.48 17.41
N GLY A 81 -5.14 5.95 18.60
CA GLY A 81 -4.18 5.28 19.47
C GLY A 81 -2.72 5.39 19.04
N LEU A 82 -2.36 6.38 18.22
CA LEU A 82 -0.99 6.60 17.77
C LEU A 82 -0.29 7.70 18.59
N PRO A 83 0.93 7.47 19.10
CA PRO A 83 1.65 8.44 19.93
C PRO A 83 2.32 9.56 19.11
N TYR A 84 2.52 9.36 17.81
CA TYR A 84 3.09 10.32 16.89
C TYR A 84 2.58 10.06 15.47
N TYR A 85 2.75 11.06 14.60
CA TYR A 85 2.40 10.92 13.19
C TYR A 85 3.34 9.93 12.50
N ASP A 86 2.80 8.77 12.12
CA ASP A 86 3.44 7.82 11.22
C ASP A 86 2.47 7.52 10.07
N GLN A 87 2.86 7.93 8.86
CA GLN A 87 2.03 7.77 7.67
C GLN A 87 1.65 6.31 7.41
N TRP A 88 2.57 5.37 7.63
CA TRP A 88 2.33 3.95 7.39
C TRP A 88 1.37 3.37 8.41
N GLU A 89 1.53 3.72 9.70
CA GLU A 89 0.60 3.26 10.74
C GLU A 89 -0.81 3.83 10.54
N ILE A 90 -0.94 5.10 10.13
CA ILE A 90 -2.24 5.71 9.80
C ILE A 90 -2.88 5.01 8.60
N TYR A 91 -2.09 4.74 7.56
CA TYR A 91 -2.54 4.01 6.38
C TYR A 91 -2.98 2.58 6.73
N LYS A 92 -2.27 1.87 7.61
CA LYS A 92 -2.72 0.56 8.10
C LYS A 92 -4.01 0.66 8.90
N HIS A 93 -4.14 1.67 9.77
CA HIS A 93 -5.30 1.86 10.62
C HIS A 93 -6.59 1.97 9.81
N ASN A 94 -6.55 2.62 8.64
CA ASN A 94 -7.70 2.74 7.74
C ASN A 94 -7.80 1.62 6.68
N SER A 95 -7.02 0.53 6.83
CA SER A 95 -6.90 -0.56 5.85
C SER A 95 -6.51 -0.07 4.45
N GLY A 96 -5.72 1.00 4.35
CA GLY A 96 -5.29 1.63 3.12
C GLY A 96 -6.42 2.12 2.22
N ARG A 97 -7.61 2.34 2.79
CA ARG A 97 -8.81 2.68 2.02
C ARG A 97 -8.66 4.04 1.36
N ASN A 98 -8.78 4.06 0.03
CA ASN A 98 -8.94 5.28 -0.75
C ASN A 98 -10.31 5.26 -1.44
N VAL A 99 -11.18 6.21 -1.10
CA VAL A 99 -12.55 6.27 -1.66
C VAL A 99 -12.54 6.57 -3.15
N SER A 100 -11.57 7.36 -3.63
CA SER A 100 -11.44 7.72 -5.04
C SER A 100 -10.89 6.57 -5.89
N ASP A 101 -10.09 5.69 -5.29
CA ASP A 101 -9.41 4.60 -6.00
C ASP A 101 -10.06 3.21 -5.79
N TYR A 102 -11.05 3.14 -4.88
CA TYR A 102 -11.75 1.92 -4.48
C TYR A 102 -10.81 0.77 -4.07
N ALA A 103 -9.63 1.11 -3.57
CA ALA A 103 -8.62 0.13 -3.15
C ALA A 103 -8.48 0.13 -1.63
N SER A 104 -8.19 -1.04 -1.09
CA SER A 104 -7.83 -1.27 0.30
C SER A 104 -6.69 -2.30 0.37
N ILE A 105 -6.06 -2.42 1.53
CA ILE A 105 -5.06 -3.44 1.80
C ILE A 105 -5.52 -4.37 2.92
N ARG A 106 -5.06 -5.62 2.86
CA ARG A 106 -5.24 -6.61 3.94
C ARG A 106 -3.94 -7.32 4.19
N PHE A 107 -3.52 -7.37 5.45
CA PHE A 107 -2.32 -8.11 5.84
C PHE A 107 -2.46 -9.59 5.47
N ARG A 108 -1.49 -10.10 4.74
CA ARG A 108 -1.44 -11.49 4.26
C ARG A 108 -0.51 -12.33 5.13
N GLY A 109 0.60 -11.77 5.57
CA GLY A 109 1.61 -12.47 6.36
C GLY A 109 3.00 -11.87 6.21
N THR A 110 4.00 -12.56 6.75
CA THR A 110 5.42 -12.22 6.61
C THR A 110 6.16 -13.24 5.76
N SER A 111 7.30 -12.84 5.19
CA SER A 111 8.20 -13.74 4.47
C SER A 111 9.66 -13.31 4.66
N ASP A 112 10.57 -14.28 4.51
CA ASP A 112 11.99 -14.00 4.37
C ASP A 112 12.25 -13.29 3.04
N ARG A 113 13.28 -12.44 2.99
CA ARG A 113 13.61 -11.65 1.79
C ARG A 113 13.88 -12.49 0.54
N ASP A 114 14.23 -13.77 0.72
CA ASP A 114 14.47 -14.70 -0.38
C ASP A 114 13.20 -15.00 -1.19
N GLY A 115 12.02 -14.70 -0.63
CA GLY A 115 10.71 -14.75 -1.30
C GLY A 115 10.28 -13.44 -1.98
N PHE A 116 11.18 -12.48 -2.18
CA PHE A 116 10.91 -11.28 -2.98
C PHE A 116 10.32 -11.68 -4.34
N PHE A 117 9.26 -11.00 -4.77
CA PHE A 117 8.73 -11.13 -6.12
C PHE A 117 9.87 -10.84 -7.11
N ARG A 118 10.42 -11.90 -7.71
CA ARG A 118 11.17 -11.78 -8.93
C ARG A 118 10.11 -11.63 -10.02
N PRO A 119 9.97 -10.47 -10.69
CA PRO A 119 9.30 -10.50 -11.99
C PRO A 119 9.93 -11.66 -12.76
N GLU A 120 9.09 -12.52 -13.33
CA GLU A 120 9.55 -13.59 -14.20
C GLU A 120 10.37 -12.96 -15.33
N ASN A 121 11.68 -12.84 -15.13
CA ASN A 121 12.61 -12.53 -16.19
C ASN A 121 12.65 -13.77 -17.07
N GLU A 122 11.98 -13.65 -18.21
CA GLU A 122 12.53 -13.99 -19.51
C GLU A 122 13.33 -15.30 -19.57
N MET A 123 12.64 -16.38 -19.91
CA MET A 123 13.12 -17.37 -20.88
C MET A 123 11.98 -17.77 -21.81
#